data_AF-A0AAV5VHU8-F1
#
_entry.id   AF-A0AAV5VHU8-F1
#
_cell.length_a   1.000
_cell.length_b   1.000
_cell.length_c   1.000
_cell.angle_alpha   90.00
_cell.angle_beta   90.00
_cell.angle_gamma   90.00
#
_symmetry.space_group_name_H-M   'P 1'
#
loop_
_entity.id
_entity.type
_entity.pdbx_description
1 polymer ?
#
loop_
_entity_poly.entity_id
_entity_poly.type
_entity_poly.pdbx_seq_one_letter_code
_entity_poly.pdbx_strand_id
1 'polypeptide(L)'
;MHKSHFFRIASAFPVLSCFRGWSNFGRSERAVIEQLSNVIKTRMKERTQGEIRGKKDFLDYLLDESDKREANNEIPFHHDTLVSNLWGLFIGGFETSSTALAFMTHHLARLQMVQSTLFDELEEEFGGEEEMDIERLMKLPFLNAIYCETLRATPPVLTGAGRTCTMFSCYYTF
;
A
#
# COMPACT_ATOMS: atom_id res chain seq x y z
N MET A 1 5.77 9.69 16.02
CA MET A 1 4.55 10.33 15.50
C MET A 1 3.51 10.45 16.61
N HIS A 2 3.22 11.66 17.09
CA HIS A 2 2.15 11.89 18.07
C HIS A 2 0.79 11.82 17.34
N LYS A 3 0.11 10.67 17.38
CA LYS A 3 -1.25 10.55 16.79
C LYS A 3 -2.17 11.57 17.47
N SER A 4 -2.94 12.34 16.69
CA SER A 4 -3.83 13.35 17.28
C SER A 4 -4.91 12.65 18.11
N HIS A 5 -5.30 13.25 19.23
CA HIS A 5 -6.34 12.70 20.11
C HIS A 5 -7.66 12.47 19.35
N PHE A 6 -7.95 13.29 18.34
CA PHE A 6 -9.11 13.15 17.45
C PHE A 6 -9.10 11.85 16.64
N PHE A 7 -7.94 11.39 16.17
CA PHE A 7 -7.84 10.11 15.43
C PHE A 7 -8.19 8.92 16.33
N ARG A 8 -7.71 8.92 17.57
CA ARG A 8 -7.97 7.85 18.56
C ARG A 8 -9.45 7.80 18.97
N ILE A 9 -10.07 8.96 19.17
CA ILE A 9 -11.49 9.07 19.52
C ILE A 9 -12.37 8.61 18.36
N ALA A 10 -12.09 9.07 17.13
CA ALA A 10 -12.85 8.68 15.94
C ALA A 10 -12.71 7.19 15.60
N SER A 11 -11.56 6.56 15.89
CA SER A 11 -11.38 5.12 15.72
C SER A 11 -12.09 4.28 16.79
N ALA A 12 -12.22 4.79 18.01
CA ALA A 12 -12.89 4.08 19.11
C ALA A 12 -14.42 4.23 19.06
N PHE A 13 -14.92 5.35 18.55
CA PHE A 13 -16.34 5.66 18.47
C PHE A 13 -16.73 6.06 17.03
N PRO A 14 -17.24 5.12 16.21
CA PRO A 14 -17.60 5.37 14.81
C PRO A 14 -18.61 6.51 14.61
N VAL A 15 -19.44 6.80 15.63
CA VAL A 15 -20.40 7.92 15.61
C VAL A 15 -19.72 9.30 15.55
N LEU A 16 -18.45 9.38 15.97
CA LEU A 16 -17.61 10.58 15.92
C LEU A 16 -16.69 10.62 14.68
N SER A 17 -16.97 9.78 13.68
CA SER A 17 -16.20 9.71 12.43
C SER A 17 -16.14 11.04 11.66
N CYS A 18 -17.12 11.93 11.84
CA CYS A 18 -17.11 13.28 11.26
C CYS A 18 -15.90 14.12 11.70
N PHE A 19 -15.36 13.88 12.91
CA PHE A 19 -14.17 14.59 13.42
C PHE A 19 -12.86 14.03 12.86
N ARG A 20 -12.88 12.87 12.18
CA ARG A 20 -11.68 12.27 11.55
C ARG A 20 -11.06 13.23 10.55
N GLY A 21 -11.89 14.01 9.85
CA GLY A 21 -11.44 15.01 8.89
C GLY A 21 -10.61 16.15 9.49
N TRP A 22 -10.77 16.46 10.77
CA TRP A 22 -9.99 17.50 11.46
C TRP A 22 -8.64 17.00 11.99
N SER A 23 -8.40 15.69 11.98
CA SER A 23 -7.09 15.14 12.31
C SER A 23 -6.05 15.44 11.23
N ASN A 24 -4.77 15.46 11.60
CA ASN A 24 -3.66 15.59 10.65
C ASN A 24 -3.72 14.47 9.58
N PHE A 25 -4.12 13.26 9.99
CA PHE A 25 -4.33 12.12 9.09
C PHE A 25 -5.44 12.40 8.07
N GLY A 26 -6.59 12.93 8.51
CA GLY A 26 -7.68 13.28 7.61
C GLY A 26 -7.32 14.39 6.62
N ARG A 27 -6.46 15.35 7.01
CA ARG A 27 -5.94 16.38 6.09
C ARG A 27 -5.00 15.79 5.05
N SER A 28 -4.06 14.92 5.45
CA SER A 28 -3.16 14.26 4.50
C SER A 28 -3.90 13.31 3.55
N GLU A 29 -4.86 12.55 4.06
CA GLU A 29 -5.71 11.66 3.26
C GLU A 29 -6.43 12.44 2.15
N ARG A 30 -7.07 13.58 2.49
CA ARG A 30 -7.70 14.44 1.47
C ARG A 30 -6.72 14.96 0.42
N ALA A 31 -5.54 15.40 0.85
CA ALA A 31 -4.52 15.90 -0.09
C ALA A 31 -4.07 14.80 -1.07
N VAL A 32 -3.86 13.57 -0.59
CA VAL A 32 -3.50 12.45 -1.47
C VAL A 32 -4.64 12.06 -2.40
N ILE A 33 -5.88 11.98 -1.90
CA ILE A 33 -7.06 11.69 -2.72
C ILE A 33 -7.22 12.74 -3.84
N GLU A 34 -6.95 14.00 -3.55
CA GLU A 34 -6.97 15.07 -4.55
C GLU A 34 -5.87 14.88 -5.62
N GLN A 35 -4.66 14.48 -5.22
CA GLN A 35 -3.59 14.15 -6.17
C GLN A 35 -3.97 12.96 -7.05
N LEU A 36 -4.54 11.90 -6.48
CA LEU A 36 -5.00 10.73 -7.24
C LEU A 36 -6.10 11.10 -8.24
N SER A 37 -7.04 11.97 -7.83
CA SER A 37 -8.07 12.53 -8.70
C SER A 37 -7.46 13.30 -9.87
N ASN A 38 -6.41 14.08 -9.64
CA ASN A 38 -5.69 14.80 -10.68
C ASN A 38 -4.95 13.84 -11.63
N VAL A 39 -4.33 12.78 -11.12
CA VAL A 39 -3.67 11.75 -11.94
C VAL A 39 -4.67 11.10 -12.90
N ILE A 40 -5.87 10.74 -12.42
CA ILE A 40 -6.93 10.16 -13.26
C ILE A 40 -7.34 11.14 -14.36
N LYS A 41 -7.61 12.40 -14.02
CA LYS A 41 -8.02 13.43 -15.00
C LYS A 41 -6.95 13.65 -16.08
N THR A 42 -5.69 13.74 -15.67
CA THR A 42 -4.56 13.85 -16.60
C THR A 42 -4.50 12.63 -17.51
N ARG A 43 -4.60 11.41 -16.95
CA ARG A 43 -4.57 10.17 -17.73
C ARG A 43 -5.69 10.08 -18.75
N MET A 44 -6.91 10.45 -18.37
CA MET A 44 -8.05 10.46 -19.31
C MET A 44 -7.82 11.45 -20.45
N LYS A 45 -7.24 12.63 -20.15
CA LYS A 45 -6.91 13.63 -21.16
C LYS A 45 -5.86 13.13 -22.15
N GLU A 46 -4.77 12.52 -21.66
CA GLU A 46 -3.72 11.92 -22.48
C GLU A 46 -4.30 10.84 -23.44
N ARG A 47 -5.20 9.98 -22.93
CA ARG A 47 -5.89 8.95 -23.74
C ARG A 47 -6.76 9.57 -24.84
N THR A 48 -7.54 10.60 -24.52
CA THR A 48 -8.37 11.31 -25.52
C THR A 48 -7.52 11.99 -26.59
N GLN A 49 -6.31 12.43 -26.24
CA GLN A 49 -5.35 13.03 -27.17
C GLN A 49 -4.60 12.00 -28.02
N GLY A 50 -4.82 10.70 -27.79
CA GLY A 50 -4.17 9.62 -28.53
C GLY A 50 -2.71 9.42 -28.15
N GLU A 51 -2.28 9.85 -26.96
CA GLU A 51 -0.91 9.64 -26.51
C GLU A 51 -0.65 8.16 -26.26
N ILE A 52 0.33 7.60 -26.97
CA ILE A 52 0.76 6.21 -26.81
C ILE A 52 1.74 6.16 -25.64
N ARG A 53 1.31 5.63 -24.49
CA ARG A 53 2.21 5.29 -23.39
C ARG A 53 2.87 3.93 -23.64
N GLY A 54 4.02 3.72 -23.01
CA GLY A 54 4.74 2.45 -23.04
C GLY A 54 3.99 1.32 -22.30
N LYS A 55 4.54 0.87 -21.16
CA LYS A 55 3.93 -0.20 -20.38
C LYS A 55 2.67 0.27 -19.64
N LYS A 56 1.56 -0.47 -19.77
CA LYS A 56 0.31 -0.21 -19.05
C LYS A 56 0.49 -0.37 -17.54
N ASP A 57 -0.07 0.56 -16.78
CA ASP A 57 -0.13 0.50 -15.32
C ASP A 57 -1.52 0.11 -14.80
N PHE A 58 -1.67 0.02 -13.47
CA PHE A 58 -2.93 -0.37 -12.83
C PHE A 58 -4.11 0.55 -13.21
N LEU A 59 -3.87 1.86 -13.38
CA LEU A 59 -4.92 2.79 -13.78
C LEU A 59 -5.34 2.54 -15.22
N ASP A 60 -4.39 2.24 -16.11
CA ASP A 60 -4.73 1.90 -17.51
C ASP A 60 -5.64 0.67 -17.57
N TYR A 61 -5.38 -0.36 -16.77
CA TYR A 61 -6.25 -1.53 -16.69
C TYR A 61 -7.64 -1.21 -16.15
N LEU A 62 -7.76 -0.33 -15.14
CA LEU A 62 -9.07 0.10 -14.62
C LEU A 62 -9.86 0.90 -15.66
N LEU A 63 -9.19 1.77 -16.41
CA LEU A 63 -9.82 2.57 -17.45
C LEU A 63 -10.23 1.71 -18.64
N ASP A 64 -9.37 0.79 -19.10
CA ASP A 64 -9.70 -0.17 -20.15
C ASP A 64 -10.91 -1.04 -19.76
N GLU A 65 -11.00 -1.45 -18.49
CA GLU A 65 -12.15 -2.20 -17.97
C GLU A 65 -13.42 -1.33 -17.93
N SER A 66 -13.29 -0.05 -17.57
CA SER A 66 -14.41 0.90 -17.64
C SER A 66 -14.93 1.06 -19.07
N ASP A 67 -14.04 1.18 -20.05
CA ASP A 67 -14.39 1.33 -21.46
C ASP A 67 -15.08 0.06 -22.01
N LYS A 68 -14.62 -1.13 -21.60
CA LYS A 68 -15.27 -2.41 -21.96
C LYS A 68 -16.69 -2.51 -21.43
N ARG A 69 -16.94 -2.07 -20.19
CA ARG A 69 -18.27 -2.04 -19.60
C ARG A 69 -19.21 -1.16 -20.41
N GLU A 70 -18.75 0.05 -20.76
CA GLU A 70 -19.53 0.96 -21.60
C GLU A 70 -19.86 0.34 -22.96
N ALA A 71 -18.87 -0.30 -23.61
CA ALA A 71 -19.09 -1.01 -24.88
C ALA A 71 -20.09 -2.18 -24.79
N ASN A 72 -20.19 -2.82 -23.61
CA ASN A 72 -21.12 -3.90 -23.32
C ASN A 72 -22.49 -3.41 -22.80
N ASN A 73 -22.76 -2.09 -22.79
CA ASN A 73 -23.94 -1.47 -22.19
C ASN A 73 -24.07 -1.69 -20.66
N GLU A 74 -22.96 -1.89 -19.97
CA GLU A 74 -22.86 -1.92 -18.51
C GLU A 74 -22.46 -0.55 -17.95
N ILE A 75 -22.66 -0.35 -16.64
CA ILE A 75 -22.31 0.91 -15.97
C ILE A 75 -20.78 1.05 -15.90
N PRO A 76 -20.17 2.07 -16.53
CA PRO A 76 -18.72 2.32 -16.43
C PRO A 76 -18.34 2.74 -15.01
N PHE A 77 -17.05 2.68 -14.68
CA PHE A 77 -16.60 3.10 -13.35
C PHE A 77 -16.78 4.60 -13.16
N HIS A 78 -17.45 4.98 -12.07
CA HIS A 78 -17.50 6.38 -11.67
C HIS A 78 -16.12 6.84 -11.20
N HIS A 79 -15.81 8.13 -11.39
CA HIS A 79 -14.57 8.77 -10.94
C HIS A 79 -14.23 8.46 -9.48
N ASP A 80 -15.23 8.51 -8.59
CA ASP A 80 -15.03 8.19 -7.17
C ASP A 80 -14.66 6.73 -6.94
N THR A 81 -15.16 5.81 -7.77
CA THR A 81 -14.76 4.40 -7.75
C THR A 81 -13.32 4.24 -8.20
N LEU A 82 -12.90 4.93 -9.27
CA LEU A 82 -11.51 4.92 -9.74
C LEU A 82 -10.56 5.47 -8.67
N VAL A 83 -10.89 6.63 -8.10
CA VAL A 83 -10.14 7.25 -7.00
C VAL A 83 -10.04 6.31 -5.79
N SER A 84 -11.15 5.67 -5.41
CA SER A 84 -11.18 4.74 -4.27
C SER A 84 -10.30 3.51 -4.49
N ASN A 85 -10.28 2.95 -5.70
CA ASN A 85 -9.41 1.82 -6.04
C ASN A 85 -7.93 2.21 -6.03
N LEU A 86 -7.58 3.36 -6.62
CA LEU A 86 -6.21 3.89 -6.56
C LEU A 86 -5.78 4.19 -5.12
N TRP A 87 -6.68 4.75 -4.31
CA TRP A 87 -6.41 5.03 -2.91
C TRP A 87 -6.13 3.74 -2.14
N GLY A 88 -6.93 2.69 -2.34
CA GLY A 88 -6.73 1.38 -1.72
C GLY A 88 -5.37 0.77 -2.04
N LEU A 89 -4.95 0.82 -3.31
CA LEU A 89 -3.62 0.36 -3.73
C LEU A 89 -2.50 1.20 -3.11
N PHE A 90 -2.66 2.53 -3.16
CA PHE A 90 -1.66 3.47 -2.65
C PHE A 90 -1.44 3.30 -1.15
N ILE A 91 -2.50 3.34 -0.35
CA ILE A 91 -2.37 3.23 1.11
C ILE A 91 -1.88 1.84 1.51
N GLY A 92 -2.38 0.80 0.82
CA GLY A 92 -2.02 -0.59 1.06
C GLY A 92 -0.54 -0.88 0.79
N GLY A 93 0.05 -0.26 -0.24
CA GLY A 93 1.47 -0.44 -0.57
C GLY A 93 2.41 0.55 0.12
N PHE A 94 1.99 1.81 0.31
CA PHE A 94 2.85 2.87 0.80
C PHE A 94 3.07 2.81 2.31
N GLU A 95 1.99 2.84 3.10
CA GLU A 95 2.11 2.92 4.57
C GLU A 95 2.69 1.63 5.17
N THR A 96 2.29 0.47 4.64
CA THR A 96 2.76 -0.84 5.12
C THR A 96 4.25 -1.06 4.81
N SER A 97 4.67 -0.86 3.57
CA SER A 97 6.05 -1.11 3.12
C SER A 97 7.02 -0.11 3.73
N SER A 98 6.67 1.19 3.76
CA SER A 98 7.52 2.21 4.38
C SER A 98 7.72 1.95 5.87
N THR A 99 6.66 1.52 6.58
CA THR A 99 6.74 1.15 7.99
C THR A 99 7.60 -0.09 8.21
N ALA A 100 7.42 -1.15 7.40
CA ALA A 100 8.23 -2.36 7.48
C ALA A 100 9.72 -2.06 7.28
N LEU A 101 10.06 -1.28 6.24
CA LEU A 101 11.43 -0.87 5.95
C LEU A 101 12.01 0.02 7.04
N ALA A 102 11.22 0.94 7.62
CA ALA A 102 11.67 1.78 8.72
C ALA A 102 12.06 0.94 9.95
N PHE A 103 11.28 -0.09 10.29
CA PHE A 103 11.62 -1.00 11.39
C PHE A 103 12.81 -1.90 11.05
N MET A 104 12.88 -2.43 9.83
CA MET A 104 14.01 -3.23 9.39
C MET A 104 15.33 -2.46 9.53
N THR A 105 15.37 -1.23 9.00
CA THR A 105 16.53 -0.34 9.13
C THR A 105 16.83 0.01 10.59
N HIS A 106 15.81 0.21 11.42
CA HIS A 106 15.99 0.43 12.85
C HIS A 106 16.63 -0.78 13.55
N HIS A 107 16.22 -2.00 13.21
CA HIS A 107 16.82 -3.21 13.76
C HIS A 107 18.27 -3.39 13.30
N LEU A 108 18.54 -3.18 12.02
CA LEU A 108 19.90 -3.25 11.45
C LEU A 108 20.84 -2.25 12.11
N ALA A 109 20.41 -1.00 12.30
CA ALA A 109 21.20 0.04 12.96
C ALA A 109 21.54 -0.28 14.43
N ARG A 110 20.80 -1.18 15.08
CA ARG A 110 21.04 -1.61 16.47
C ARG A 110 21.81 -2.92 16.57
N LEU A 111 21.84 -3.71 15.50
CA LEU A 111 22.42 -5.05 15.46
C LEU A 111 23.56 -5.08 14.44
N GLN A 112 24.69 -4.45 14.79
CA GLN A 112 25.82 -4.28 13.88
C GLN A 112 26.31 -5.61 13.27
N MET A 113 26.32 -6.69 14.05
CA MET A 113 26.70 -8.02 13.57
C MET A 113 25.76 -8.51 12.44
N VAL A 114 24.45 -8.35 12.61
CA VAL A 114 23.45 -8.73 11.59
C VAL A 114 23.60 -7.86 10.35
N GLN A 115 23.86 -6.57 10.52
CA GLN A 115 24.10 -5.66 9.41
C GLN A 115 25.36 -6.07 8.61
N SER A 116 26.46 -6.40 9.29
CA SER A 116 27.69 -6.86 8.63
C SER A 116 27.46 -8.15 7.85
N THR A 117 26.79 -9.14 8.43
CA THR A 117 26.48 -10.40 7.72
C THR A 117 25.56 -10.17 6.51
N LEU A 118 24.60 -9.24 6.59
CA LEU A 118 23.77 -8.88 5.44
C LEU A 118 24.59 -8.19 4.35
N PHE A 119 25.52 -7.32 4.74
CA PHE A 119 26.42 -6.66 3.79
C PHE A 119 27.31 -7.68 3.07
N ASP A 120 27.85 -8.67 3.79
CA ASP A 120 28.65 -9.73 3.19
C ASP A 120 27.83 -10.55 2.16
N GLU A 121 26.57 -10.90 2.48
CA GLU A 121 25.66 -11.58 1.53
C GLU A 121 25.39 -10.73 0.27
N LEU A 122 25.22 -9.41 0.44
CA LEU A 122 25.00 -8.49 -0.68
C LEU A 122 26.26 -8.31 -1.54
N GLU A 123 27.43 -8.23 -0.93
CA GLU A 123 28.71 -8.13 -1.65
C GLU A 123 29.05 -9.44 -2.39
N GLU A 124 28.74 -10.61 -1.81
CA GLU A 124 28.92 -11.90 -2.47
C GLU A 124 28.07 -12.00 -3.75
N GLU A 125 26.82 -11.52 -3.70
CA GLU A 125 25.91 -11.58 -4.85
C GLU A 125 26.15 -10.43 -5.85
N PHE A 126 26.47 -9.22 -5.40
CA PHE A 126 26.44 -8.00 -6.22
C PHE A 126 27.70 -7.12 -6.19
N GLY A 127 28.76 -7.46 -5.45
CA GLY A 127 29.92 -6.56 -5.21
C GLY A 127 30.71 -6.10 -6.44
N GLY A 128 30.41 -6.63 -7.63
CA GLY A 128 31.01 -6.22 -8.91
C GLY A 128 30.02 -5.65 -9.93
N GLU A 129 28.74 -5.50 -9.57
CA GLU A 129 27.67 -5.10 -10.49
C GLU A 129 27.25 -3.65 -10.26
N GLU A 130 27.02 -2.92 -11.36
CA GLU A 130 26.55 -1.53 -11.30
C GLU A 130 25.06 -1.43 -10.98
N GLU A 131 24.29 -2.47 -11.34
CA GLU A 131 22.85 -2.55 -11.12
C GLU A 131 22.47 -3.82 -10.35
N MET A 132 21.53 -3.67 -9.41
CA MET A 132 21.03 -4.77 -8.60
C MET A 132 19.78 -5.37 -9.25
N ASP A 133 19.87 -6.63 -9.65
CA ASP A 133 18.71 -7.35 -10.18
C ASP A 133 17.72 -7.72 -9.06
N ILE A 134 16.45 -7.39 -9.28
CA ILE A 134 15.37 -7.60 -8.29
C ILE A 134 15.11 -9.10 -8.08
N GLU A 135 15.17 -9.93 -9.14
CA GLU A 135 14.88 -11.35 -9.01
C GLU A 135 15.95 -12.08 -8.18
N ARG A 136 17.21 -11.69 -8.32
CA ARG A 136 18.32 -12.18 -7.49
C ARG A 136 18.22 -11.67 -6.06
N LEU A 137 17.93 -10.38 -5.87
CA LEU A 137 17.75 -9.79 -4.53
C LEU A 137 16.67 -10.52 -3.72
N MET A 138 15.55 -10.85 -4.36
CA MET A 138 14.45 -11.58 -3.71
C MET A 138 14.81 -13.02 -3.31
N LYS A 139 15.89 -13.59 -3.84
CA LYS A 139 16.34 -14.96 -3.54
C LYS A 139 17.37 -15.02 -2.41
N LEU A 140 17.86 -13.86 -1.94
CA LEU A 140 18.84 -13.82 -0.86
C LEU A 140 18.25 -14.36 0.46
N PRO A 141 18.80 -15.47 1.00
CA PRO A 141 18.19 -16.15 2.13
C PRO A 141 18.27 -15.33 3.43
N PHE A 142 19.38 -14.65 3.71
CA PHE A 142 19.55 -13.90 4.94
C PHE A 142 18.77 -12.58 4.91
N LEU A 143 18.76 -11.86 3.79
CA LEU A 143 17.87 -10.72 3.58
C LEU A 143 16.39 -11.09 3.83
N ASN A 144 15.93 -12.20 3.26
CA ASN A 144 14.57 -12.69 3.48
C ASN A 144 14.32 -13.05 4.96
N ALA A 145 15.28 -13.67 5.63
CA ALA A 145 15.19 -13.98 7.05
C ALA A 145 15.03 -12.71 7.91
N ILE A 146 15.81 -11.66 7.62
CA ILE A 146 15.72 -10.38 8.33
C ILE A 146 14.37 -9.70 8.08
N TYR A 147 13.88 -9.73 6.83
CA TYR A 147 12.58 -9.16 6.50
C TYR A 147 11.44 -9.89 7.22
N CYS A 148 11.44 -11.22 7.20
CA CYS A 148 10.50 -12.05 7.93
C CYS A 148 10.53 -11.78 9.44
N GLU A 149 11.73 -11.70 10.04
CA GLU A 149 11.88 -11.42 11.47
C GLU A 149 11.42 -10.01 11.84
N THR A 150 11.65 -9.03 10.97
CA THR A 150 11.14 -7.66 11.15
C THR A 150 9.62 -7.65 11.18
N LEU A 151 8.96 -8.35 10.26
CA LEU A 151 7.50 -8.46 10.21
C LEU A 151 6.95 -9.23 11.42
N ARG A 152 7.66 -10.25 11.90
CA ARG A 152 7.29 -11.01 13.10
C ARG A 152 7.37 -10.14 14.36
N ALA A 153 8.42 -9.34 14.50
CA ALA A 153 8.67 -8.52 15.69
C ALA A 153 7.85 -7.22 15.69
N THR A 154 7.68 -6.60 14.53
CA THR A 154 7.07 -5.27 14.35
C THR A 154 6.17 -5.24 13.12
N PRO A 155 5.00 -5.92 13.15
CA PRO A 155 4.09 -5.93 12.02
C PRO A 155 3.50 -4.52 11.78
N PRO A 156 3.54 -3.99 10.54
CA PRO A 156 2.96 -2.68 10.22
C PRO A 156 1.46 -2.57 10.54
N VAL A 157 0.74 -3.70 10.45
CA VAL A 157 -0.70 -3.79 10.74
C VAL A 157 -0.92 -4.69 11.94
N LEU A 158 -1.14 -4.08 13.11
CA LEU A 158 -1.34 -4.79 14.38
C LEU A 158 -2.73 -5.41 14.51
N THR A 159 -3.76 -4.66 14.10
CA THR A 159 -5.15 -5.10 14.10
C THR A 159 -5.54 -5.33 12.65
N GLY A 160 -5.68 -6.59 12.24
CA GLY A 160 -6.19 -6.92 10.91
C GLY A 160 -7.58 -6.32 10.67
N ALA A 161 -8.08 -6.41 9.44
CA ALA A 161 -9.45 -6.04 9.14
C ALA A 161 -10.42 -6.94 9.93
N GLY A 162 -11.27 -6.34 10.76
CA GLY A 162 -12.28 -7.07 11.51
C GLY A 162 -13.15 -7.90 10.57
N ARG A 163 -13.38 -9.16 10.93
CA ARG A 163 -14.29 -10.05 10.18
C ARG A 163 -15.66 -9.99 10.81
N THR A 164 -16.69 -9.74 10.02
CA THR A 164 -18.09 -9.86 10.43
C THR A 164 -18.66 -11.17 9.90
N CYS A 165 -19.35 -11.93 10.76
CA CYS A 165 -19.99 -13.16 10.36
C CYS A 165 -21.30 -12.82 9.63
N THR A 166 -21.40 -13.17 8.34
CA THR A 166 -22.57 -12.85 7.49
C THR A 166 -23.59 -13.99 7.40
N MET A 167 -23.30 -15.17 8.00
CA MET A 167 -24.22 -16.31 8.07
C MET A 167 -24.26 -16.94 9.46
N PHE A 168 -25.39 -17.56 9.82
CA PHE A 168 -25.73 -18.23 11.09
C PHE A 168 -24.85 -19.46 11.47
N SER A 169 -23.59 -19.54 11.07
CA SER A 169 -22.72 -20.70 11.36
C SER A 169 -22.09 -20.70 12.77
N CYS A 170 -22.65 -19.95 13.72
CA CYS A 170 -22.24 -19.96 15.13
C CYS A 170 -23.12 -20.83 16.03
N TYR A 171 -24.12 -21.56 15.50
CA TYR A 171 -25.03 -22.39 16.32
C TYR A 171 -24.66 -23.87 16.44
N TYR A 172 -23.56 -24.34 15.82
CA TYR A 172 -23.16 -25.74 15.93
C TYR A 172 -21.65 -25.93 16.01
N THR A 173 -21.11 -25.77 17.22
CA THR A 173 -20.04 -26.64 17.72
C THR A 173 -20.11 -26.66 19.25
N PHE A 174 -20.67 -27.75 19.78
CA PHE A 174 -20.38 -28.21 21.14
C PHE A 174 -18.98 -28.82 21.20
#